data_AF-A0A5J4UPW1-F1
#
_entry.id   AF-A0A5J4UPW1-F1
#
_cell.length_a   1.000
_cell.length_b   1.000
_cell.length_c   1.000
_cell.angle_alpha   90.00
_cell.angle_beta   90.00
_cell.angle_gamma   90.00
#
_symmetry.space_group_name_H-M   'P 1'
#
loop_
_entity.id
_entity.type
_entity.pdbx_description
1 polymer ?
#
loop_
_entity_poly.entity_id
_entity_poly.type
_entity_poly.pdbx_seq_one_letter_code
_entity_poly.pdbx_strand_id
1 'polypeptide(L)'
;MDEFYIHLAYYNQDIGQLQADVSVINTELARQTHFRGYFTTNDEITQLVNPALGDYAYSAEDLLVWDYDGSQGVETDQIVPDQMTHASDANPQTDGTVTAGTSAEYSRGDHIHPLNISTSVPISDTADGAVGTSVNYSRSDHSHPINISSTTPL
;
A
#
# COMPACT_ATOMS: atom_id res chain seq x y z
N MET A 1 31.61 -44.02 14.99
CA MET A 1 31.13 -42.74 15.54
C MET A 1 29.93 -43.09 16.39
N ASP A 2 30.04 -42.89 17.69
CA ASP A 2 29.06 -43.35 18.68
C ASP A 2 27.81 -42.44 18.68
N GLU A 3 26.61 -43.02 18.73
CA GLU A 3 25.30 -42.33 18.82
C GLU A 3 25.29 -41.31 19.99
N PHE A 4 26.05 -41.59 21.05
CA PHE A 4 26.29 -40.67 22.17
C PHE A 4 26.90 -39.32 21.74
N TYR A 5 27.88 -39.36 20.83
CA TYR A 5 28.58 -38.16 20.36
C TYR A 5 27.70 -37.28 19.48
N ILE A 6 26.79 -37.91 18.72
CA ILE A 6 25.82 -37.22 17.85
C ILE A 6 24.77 -36.50 18.71
N HIS A 7 24.18 -37.19 19.70
CA HIS A 7 23.23 -36.57 20.63
C HIS A 7 23.86 -35.43 21.42
N LEU A 8 25.10 -35.60 21.91
CA LEU A 8 25.81 -34.55 22.63
C LEU A 8 26.05 -33.31 21.76
N ALA A 9 26.33 -33.47 20.46
CA ALA A 9 26.49 -32.36 19.53
C ALA A 9 25.17 -31.59 19.33
N TYR A 10 24.04 -32.29 19.18
CA TYR A 10 22.72 -31.67 19.09
C TYR A 10 22.34 -30.93 20.37
N TYR A 11 22.55 -31.54 21.54
CA TYR A 11 22.28 -30.86 22.82
C TYR A 11 23.09 -29.57 22.99
N ASN A 12 24.35 -29.55 22.56
CA ASN A 12 25.16 -28.33 22.63
C ASN A 12 24.67 -27.25 21.65
N GLN A 13 24.20 -27.64 20.46
CA GLN A 13 23.61 -26.70 19.51
C GLN A 13 22.31 -26.10 20.07
N ASP A 14 21.43 -26.94 20.61
CA ASP A 14 20.16 -26.51 21.19
C ASP A 14 20.39 -25.58 22.38
N ILE A 15 21.33 -25.91 23.27
CA ILE A 15 21.71 -25.04 24.40
C ILE A 15 22.23 -23.69 23.88
N GLY A 16 23.07 -23.70 22.83
CA GLY A 16 23.57 -22.48 22.21
C GLY A 16 22.45 -21.60 21.63
N GLN A 17 21.47 -22.21 20.96
CA GLN A 17 20.30 -21.50 20.42
C GLN A 17 19.44 -20.92 21.55
N LEU A 18 19.16 -21.70 22.59
CA LEU A 18 18.39 -21.22 23.74
C LEU A 18 19.08 -20.05 24.46
N GLN A 19 20.41 -20.06 24.54
CA GLN A 19 21.18 -18.94 25.09
C GLN A 19 21.03 -17.67 24.23
N ALA A 20 21.05 -17.82 22.90
CA ALA A 20 20.82 -16.69 21.98
C ALA A 20 19.39 -16.15 22.11
N ASP A 21 18.40 -17.03 22.16
CA ASP A 21 17.00 -16.64 22.30
C ASP A 21 16.75 -15.90 23.62
N VAL A 22 17.30 -16.40 24.74
CA VAL A 22 17.23 -15.71 26.04
C VAL A 22 17.89 -14.33 26.00
N SER A 23 19.01 -14.18 25.27
CA SER A 23 19.66 -12.89 25.07
C SER A 23 18.77 -11.90 24.33
N VAL A 24 18.11 -12.35 23.26
CA VAL A 24 17.14 -11.54 22.50
C VAL A 24 15.95 -11.16 23.38
N ILE A 25 15.38 -12.11 24.13
CA ILE A 25 14.25 -11.87 25.03
C ILE A 25 14.59 -10.81 26.07
N ASN A 26 15.78 -10.88 26.68
CA ASN A 26 16.20 -9.88 27.67
C ASN A 26 16.38 -8.49 27.05
N THR A 27 16.88 -8.43 25.82
CA THR A 27 17.03 -7.17 25.07
C THR A 27 15.65 -6.56 24.77
N GLU A 28 14.72 -7.36 24.25
CA GLU A 28 13.36 -6.90 23.97
C GLU A 28 12.58 -6.54 25.24
N LEU A 29 12.80 -7.26 26.34
CA LEU A 29 12.20 -6.93 27.62
C LEU A 29 12.66 -5.56 28.11
N ALA A 30 13.97 -5.27 28.02
CA ALA A 30 14.50 -3.94 28.35
C ALA A 30 13.88 -2.88 27.44
N ARG A 31 13.79 -3.14 26.13
CA ARG A 31 13.14 -2.24 25.17
C ARG A 31 11.67 -1.99 25.52
N GLN A 32 10.92 -2.99 26.00
CA GLN A 32 9.52 -2.79 26.42
C GLN A 32 9.39 -1.88 27.63
N THR A 33 10.35 -1.86 28.56
CA THR A 33 10.29 -0.97 29.74
C THR A 33 10.41 0.52 29.39
N HIS A 34 11.02 0.81 28.25
CA HIS A 34 11.22 2.14 27.70
C HIS A 34 10.10 2.58 26.74
N PHE A 35 9.16 1.69 26.41
CA PHE A 35 8.06 2.04 25.54
C PHE A 35 7.07 2.97 26.22
N ARG A 36 6.70 4.08 25.55
CA ARG A 36 5.75 5.07 26.06
C ARG A 36 4.38 5.03 25.39
N GLY A 37 4.25 4.38 24.24
CA GLY A 37 2.96 4.16 23.59
C GLY A 37 2.89 4.69 22.17
N TYR A 38 1.66 4.67 21.65
CA TYR A 38 1.29 5.26 20.36
C TYR A 38 0.56 6.58 20.63
N PHE A 39 0.97 7.62 19.93
CA PHE A 39 0.43 8.97 20.07
C PHE A 39 -0.12 9.45 18.74
N THR A 40 -1.18 10.25 18.81
CA THR A 40 -1.86 10.73 17.60
C THR A 40 -1.09 11.91 17.00
N THR A 41 -0.43 12.70 17.87
CA THR A 41 0.31 13.91 17.47
C THR A 41 1.71 13.94 18.06
N ASN A 42 2.63 14.60 17.36
CA ASN A 42 4.00 14.83 17.82
C ASN A 42 4.05 15.73 19.06
N ASP A 43 3.07 16.62 19.22
CA ASP A 43 2.92 17.46 20.41
C ASP A 43 2.71 16.63 21.69
N GLU A 44 1.94 15.54 21.62
CA GLU A 44 1.76 14.63 22.76
C GLU A 44 3.07 13.94 23.16
N ILE A 45 3.92 13.62 22.19
CA ILE A 45 5.23 12.99 22.42
C ILE A 45 6.20 13.98 23.06
N THR A 46 6.27 15.21 22.56
CA THR A 46 7.16 16.24 23.12
C THR A 46 6.75 16.70 24.52
N GLN A 47 5.48 16.51 24.90
CA GLN A 47 4.92 16.86 26.21
C GLN A 47 4.83 15.69 27.20
N LEU A 48 5.51 14.57 26.91
CA LEU A 48 5.54 13.43 27.82
C LEU A 48 6.00 13.81 29.23
N VAL A 49 5.29 13.29 30.23
CA VAL A 49 5.60 13.55 31.65
C VAL A 49 6.58 12.50 32.17
N ASN A 50 7.69 12.97 32.76
CA ASN A 50 8.78 12.14 33.29
C ASN A 50 9.41 11.15 32.30
N PRO A 51 9.80 11.57 31.09
CA PRO A 51 10.57 10.72 30.19
C PRO A 51 11.97 10.46 30.76
N ALA A 52 12.50 9.28 30.48
CA ALA A 52 13.84 8.83 30.81
C ALA A 52 14.64 8.59 29.52
N LEU A 53 15.97 8.73 29.61
CA LEU A 53 16.87 8.45 28.50
C LEU A 53 16.60 7.05 27.93
N GLY A 54 16.44 6.96 26.61
CA GLY A 54 16.18 5.72 25.90
C GLY A 54 14.70 5.32 25.84
N ASP A 55 13.81 6.12 26.43
CA ASP A 55 12.37 5.98 26.18
C ASP A 55 12.04 6.26 24.71
N TYR A 56 11.05 5.57 24.17
CA TYR A 56 10.59 5.80 22.80
C TYR A 56 9.08 5.70 22.68
N ALA A 57 8.55 6.37 21.66
CA ALA A 57 7.14 6.48 21.34
C ALA A 57 6.91 6.32 19.84
N TYR A 58 5.70 5.93 19.45
CA TYR A 58 5.31 5.83 18.04
C TYR A 58 4.35 6.95 17.69
N SER A 59 4.64 7.68 16.62
CA SER A 59 3.79 8.74 16.12
C SER A 59 2.91 8.24 14.98
N ALA A 60 1.61 8.53 15.07
CA ALA A 60 0.68 8.36 13.96
C ALA A 60 0.66 9.57 13.00
N GLU A 61 1.29 10.69 13.38
CA GLU A 61 1.29 11.93 12.59
C GLU A 61 2.31 11.88 11.45
N ASP A 62 3.54 11.49 11.76
CA ASP A 62 4.64 11.38 10.79
C ASP A 62 5.04 9.92 10.47
N LEU A 63 4.43 8.95 11.17
CA LEU A 63 4.66 7.51 11.03
C LEU A 63 6.07 7.07 11.45
N LEU A 64 6.71 7.83 12.33
CA LEU A 64 8.07 7.57 12.79
C LEU A 64 8.13 7.21 14.28
N VAL A 65 9.21 6.53 14.64
CA VAL A 65 9.59 6.30 16.03
C VAL A 65 10.28 7.55 16.56
N TRP A 66 9.88 7.99 17.74
CA TRP A 66 10.48 9.10 18.45
C TRP A 66 11.24 8.58 19.67
N ASP A 67 12.52 8.91 19.78
CA ASP A 67 13.38 8.52 20.89
C ASP A 67 13.62 9.72 21.82
N TYR A 68 13.66 9.49 23.13
CA TYR A 68 14.00 10.52 24.10
C TYR A 68 15.51 10.52 24.38
N ASP A 69 16.18 11.61 23.98
CA ASP A 69 17.64 11.77 24.07
C ASP A 69 18.14 12.20 25.46
N GLY A 70 17.25 12.32 26.43
CA GLY A 70 17.53 12.85 27.77
C GLY A 70 17.07 14.29 27.98
N SER A 71 16.85 15.04 26.89
CA SER A 71 16.38 16.42 26.91
C SER A 71 15.00 16.57 26.27
N GLN A 72 14.78 15.98 25.09
CA GLN A 72 13.55 16.11 24.31
C GLN A 72 13.27 14.79 23.57
N GLY A 73 12.02 14.62 23.12
CA GLY A 73 11.73 13.63 22.08
C GLY A 73 12.34 14.10 20.75
N VAL A 74 13.07 13.21 20.08
CA VAL A 74 13.64 13.43 18.75
C VAL A 74 13.08 12.39 17.79
N GLU A 75 12.67 12.86 16.62
CA GLU A 75 12.27 12.02 15.49
C GLU A 75 13.46 11.15 15.05
N THR A 76 13.20 9.88 14.74
CA THR A 76 14.19 8.98 14.15
C THR A 76 13.79 8.62 12.72
N ASP A 77 14.75 8.20 11.91
CA ASP A 77 14.47 7.66 10.56
C ASP A 77 13.83 6.25 10.59
N GLN A 78 13.37 5.78 11.76
CA GLN A 78 12.73 4.47 11.90
C GLN A 78 11.22 4.60 11.70
N ILE A 79 10.69 3.81 10.78
CA ILE A 79 9.25 3.67 10.56
C ILE A 79 8.61 2.90 11.72
N VAL A 80 7.40 3.30 12.10
CA VAL A 80 6.61 2.56 13.10
C VAL A 80 6.33 1.13 12.59
N PRO A 81 6.73 0.05 13.31
CA PRO A 81 6.76 -1.31 12.77
C PRO A 81 5.41 -1.93 12.42
N ASP A 82 4.31 -1.44 12.99
CA ASP A 82 2.97 -2.00 12.81
C ASP A 82 2.10 -1.23 11.81
N GLN A 83 2.65 -0.15 11.23
CA GLN A 83 1.93 0.61 10.23
C GLN A 83 2.06 -0.09 8.88
N MET A 84 0.92 -0.59 8.40
CA MET A 84 0.76 -0.95 7.00
C MET A 84 0.93 0.31 6.17
N THR A 85 1.58 0.22 4.99
CA THR A 85 1.49 1.30 3.99
C THR A 85 0.03 1.68 3.82
N HIS A 86 -0.33 2.96 3.97
CA HIS A 86 -1.73 3.39 3.91
C HIS A 86 -2.38 2.99 2.57
N ALA A 87 -3.71 2.88 2.58
CA ALA A 87 -4.46 2.69 1.35
C ALA A 87 -4.36 3.94 0.48
N SER A 88 -4.20 3.76 -0.82
CA SER A 88 -4.21 4.88 -1.75
C SER A 88 -5.57 5.58 -1.74
N ASP A 89 -5.55 6.91 -1.73
CA ASP A 89 -6.70 7.79 -1.98
C ASP A 89 -6.63 8.46 -3.36
N ALA A 90 -5.61 8.12 -4.16
CA ALA A 90 -5.43 8.63 -5.50
C ALA A 90 -6.59 8.22 -6.42
N ASN A 91 -6.96 9.13 -7.33
CA ASN A 91 -7.92 8.79 -8.37
C ASN A 91 -7.40 7.63 -9.23
N PRO A 92 -8.28 6.72 -9.67
CA PRO A 92 -7.91 5.64 -10.57
C PRO A 92 -7.33 6.20 -11.86
N GLN A 93 -6.27 5.57 -12.36
CA GLN A 93 -5.73 5.94 -13.66
C GLN A 93 -6.77 5.62 -14.75
N THR A 94 -6.85 6.49 -15.75
CA THR A 94 -7.70 6.26 -16.93
C THR A 94 -7.22 5.03 -17.68
N ASP A 95 -8.14 4.33 -18.33
CA ASP A 95 -7.79 3.25 -19.25
C ASP A 95 -6.77 3.73 -20.29
N GLY A 96 -5.69 2.97 -20.47
CA GLY A 96 -4.58 3.35 -21.34
C GLY A 96 -3.65 2.18 -21.63
N THR A 97 -2.50 2.48 -22.23
CA THR A 97 -1.43 1.50 -22.46
C THR A 97 -0.95 0.89 -21.16
N VAL A 98 -0.81 -0.44 -21.14
CA VAL A 98 -0.35 -1.19 -19.96
C VAL A 98 1.00 -0.66 -19.51
N THR A 99 1.00 0.05 -18.39
CA THR A 99 2.20 0.54 -17.71
C THR A 99 2.22 -0.11 -16.34
N ALA A 100 3.39 -0.57 -15.88
CA ALA A 100 3.51 -1.09 -14.53
C ALA A 100 3.20 0.04 -13.52
N GLY A 101 2.31 -0.23 -12.57
CA GLY A 101 2.06 0.69 -11.47
C GLY A 101 3.32 0.87 -10.61
N THR A 102 3.59 2.09 -10.16
CA THR A 102 4.77 2.43 -9.34
C THR A 102 4.41 2.77 -7.90
N SER A 103 3.12 2.72 -7.52
CA SER A 103 2.70 3.05 -6.15
C SER A 103 3.12 1.93 -5.19
N ALA A 104 3.60 2.34 -4.00
CA ALA A 104 3.85 1.44 -2.88
C ALA A 104 2.60 1.20 -2.01
N GLU A 105 1.53 1.96 -2.25
CA GLU A 105 0.25 1.90 -1.53
C GLU A 105 -0.64 0.80 -2.11
N TYR A 106 -1.52 0.24 -1.26
CA TYR A 106 -2.53 -0.71 -1.73
C TYR A 106 -3.78 0.01 -2.24
N SER A 107 -4.39 -0.54 -3.29
CA SER A 107 -5.70 -0.07 -3.78
C SER A 107 -6.81 -0.47 -2.82
N ARG A 108 -7.77 0.42 -2.57
CA ARG A 108 -8.97 0.07 -1.81
C ARG A 108 -9.89 -0.84 -2.62
N GLY A 109 -10.53 -1.80 -1.96
CA GLY A 109 -11.45 -2.74 -2.62
C GLY A 109 -12.80 -2.13 -3.01
N ASP A 110 -13.17 -0.99 -2.42
CA ASP A 110 -14.40 -0.24 -2.69
C ASP A 110 -14.24 0.84 -3.77
N HIS A 111 -13.08 0.86 -4.45
CA HIS A 111 -12.85 1.72 -5.61
C HIS A 111 -13.76 1.35 -6.79
N ILE A 112 -14.26 2.38 -7.48
CA ILE A 112 -15.14 2.25 -8.66
C ILE A 112 -14.43 2.83 -9.88
N HIS A 113 -14.30 2.04 -10.95
CA HIS A 113 -13.96 2.57 -12.27
C HIS A 113 -15.18 3.28 -12.87
N PRO A 114 -15.10 4.58 -13.20
CA PRO A 114 -16.16 5.25 -13.93
C PRO A 114 -16.39 4.55 -15.28
N LEU A 115 -17.64 4.23 -15.59
CA LEU A 115 -17.99 3.53 -16.83
C LEU A 115 -17.87 4.49 -18.03
N ASN A 116 -16.94 4.23 -18.95
CA ASN A 116 -16.73 5.05 -20.15
C ASN A 116 -17.67 4.65 -21.30
N ILE A 117 -18.98 4.82 -21.05
CA ILE A 117 -20.05 4.56 -22.02
C ILE A 117 -20.86 5.81 -22.34
N SER A 118 -21.40 5.85 -23.56
CA SER A 118 -22.35 6.87 -23.98
C SER A 118 -23.79 6.38 -23.76
N THR A 119 -24.67 7.25 -23.27
CA THR A 119 -26.13 7.05 -23.30
C THR A 119 -26.77 7.67 -24.55
N SER A 120 -25.98 8.31 -25.41
CA SER A 120 -26.46 8.92 -26.64
C SER A 120 -26.97 7.84 -27.62
N VAL A 121 -28.08 8.15 -28.28
CA VAL A 121 -28.62 7.31 -29.35
C VAL A 121 -27.58 7.25 -30.50
N PRO A 122 -27.29 6.05 -31.05
CA PRO A 122 -26.43 5.93 -32.22
C PRO A 122 -26.94 6.75 -33.40
N ILE A 123 -26.03 7.38 -34.14
CA ILE A 123 -26.39 8.09 -35.37
C ILE A 123 -26.86 7.11 -36.45
N SER A 124 -27.73 7.56 -37.34
CA SER A 124 -28.17 6.76 -38.48
C SER A 124 -27.05 6.55 -39.51
N ASP A 125 -27.16 5.46 -40.26
CA ASP A 125 -26.30 5.19 -41.41
C ASP A 125 -26.43 6.32 -42.46
N THR A 126 -25.35 6.57 -43.19
CA THR A 126 -25.26 7.63 -44.22
C THR A 126 -24.79 7.04 -45.55
N ALA A 127 -24.83 7.81 -46.64
CA ALA A 127 -24.38 7.28 -47.95
C ALA A 127 -22.90 6.86 -47.93
N ASP A 128 -22.06 7.61 -47.23
CA ASP A 128 -20.61 7.41 -47.21
C ASP A 128 -20.09 6.73 -45.93
N GLY A 129 -20.91 6.69 -44.87
CA GLY A 129 -20.49 6.27 -43.54
C GLY A 129 -19.52 7.26 -42.87
N ALA A 130 -19.25 7.05 -41.58
CA ALA A 130 -18.29 7.86 -40.83
C ALA A 130 -17.59 7.04 -39.75
N VAL A 131 -16.26 7.05 -39.77
CA VAL A 131 -15.45 6.62 -38.63
C VAL A 131 -15.50 7.77 -37.63
N GLY A 132 -16.47 7.78 -36.72
CA GLY A 132 -16.60 8.78 -35.64
C GLY A 132 -15.33 9.03 -34.80
N THR A 133 -15.44 9.75 -33.69
CA THR A 133 -14.30 10.18 -32.85
C THR A 133 -14.53 9.98 -31.35
N SER A 134 -15.69 9.45 -30.95
CA SER A 134 -16.01 9.18 -29.55
C SER A 134 -14.93 8.34 -28.85
N VAL A 135 -14.60 8.72 -27.62
CA VAL A 135 -13.68 8.01 -26.70
C VAL A 135 -14.37 6.96 -25.82
N ASN A 136 -15.70 6.86 -25.91
CA ASN A 136 -16.48 5.81 -25.23
C ASN A 136 -16.23 4.44 -25.87
N TYR A 137 -16.38 3.36 -25.09
CA TYR A 137 -16.18 1.97 -25.56
C TYR A 137 -17.04 1.63 -26.79
N SER A 138 -18.25 2.20 -26.88
CA SER A 138 -19.07 2.18 -28.10
C SER A 138 -19.15 3.59 -28.70
N ARG A 139 -18.79 3.69 -30.00
CA ARG A 139 -18.77 4.97 -30.72
C ARG A 139 -20.17 5.26 -31.24
N SER A 140 -20.97 5.97 -30.45
CA SER A 140 -22.33 6.38 -30.85
C SER A 140 -22.35 7.25 -32.10
N ASP A 141 -21.22 7.81 -32.50
CA ASP A 141 -21.01 8.63 -33.68
C ASP A 141 -20.44 7.87 -34.89
N HIS A 142 -20.40 6.53 -34.85
CA HIS A 142 -20.08 5.71 -36.02
C HIS A 142 -21.33 5.47 -36.87
N SER A 143 -21.21 5.62 -38.19
CA SER A 143 -22.26 5.25 -39.15
C SER A 143 -21.68 4.40 -40.28
N HIS A 144 -22.49 3.51 -40.84
CA HIS A 144 -22.13 2.72 -42.01
C HIS A 144 -22.64 3.33 -43.32
N PRO A 145 -22.00 3.01 -44.46
CA PRO A 145 -22.56 3.30 -45.78
C PRO A 145 -23.86 2.55 -46.01
N ILE A 146 -24.92 3.27 -46.38
CA ILE A 146 -26.19 2.68 -46.82
C ILE A 146 -26.02 2.13 -48.24
N ASN A 147 -26.17 0.81 -48.38
CA ASN A 147 -26.08 0.14 -49.67
C ASN A 147 -27.46 0.10 -50.36
N ILE A 148 -27.88 1.24 -50.92
CA ILE A 148 -29.12 1.33 -51.71
C ILE A 148 -28.81 1.13 -53.20
N SER A 149 -29.43 0.10 -53.78
CA SER A 149 -29.41 -0.11 -55.23
C SER A 149 -30.56 0.65 -55.88
N SER A 150 -30.25 1.60 -56.77
CA SER A 150 -31.24 2.29 -57.60
C SER A 150 -31.60 1.52 -58.88
N THR A 151 -31.09 0.30 -59.06
CA THR A 151 -31.21 -0.46 -60.33
C THR A 151 -32.25 -1.59 -60.30
N THR A 152 -32.91 -1.83 -59.17
CA THR A 152 -34.11 -2.69 -59.09
C THR A 152 -35.36 -1.81 -58.96
N PRO A 153 -36.16 -1.64 -60.03
CA PRO A 153 -37.44 -0.95 -59.94
C PRO A 153 -38.41 -1.73 -59.05
N LEU A 154 -39.20 -1.01 -58.26
CA LEU A 154 -40.38 -1.54 -57.54
C LEU A 154 -41.46 -1.97 -58.53
#